data_AF-X1MFL0-F1
#
_entry.id   AF-X1MFL0-F1
#
_cell.length_a   1.000
_cell.length_b   1.000
_cell.length_c   1.000
_cell.angle_alpha   90.00
_cell.angle_beta   90.00
_cell.angle_gamma   90.00
#
_symmetry.space_group_name_H-M   'P 1'
#
loop_
_entity.id
_entity.type
_entity.pdbx_description
1 polymer ?
#
loop_
_entity_poly.entity_id
_entity_poly.type
_entity_poly.pdbx_seq_one_letter_code
_entity_poly.pdbx_strand_id
1 'polypeptide(L)'
;IKEIYKDKFTVTDTIALIKDQEGSIHEIKMLQKWPVREPRPFKKKLPPIEPLITGQRVIDTFFPITKGGTACIPGPFGSGKTVVQHQISKWCNAEIILFIGCGERGNEMTDVLLEFPELIDPYSGKPLMERTILIANTSNLPDISRIASAQREV
;
A
#
# COMPACT_ATOMS: atom_id res chain seq x y z
N ILE A 1 -0.86 -29.22 -10.33
CA ILE A 1 -0.72 -29.18 -8.85
C ILE A 1 -0.57 -30.62 -8.39
N LYS A 2 0.49 -30.94 -7.64
CA LYS A 2 0.76 -32.30 -7.19
C LYS A 2 0.06 -32.58 -5.85
N GLU A 3 0.30 -31.72 -4.86
CA GLU A 3 -0.28 -31.82 -3.52
C GLU A 3 -0.57 -30.42 -2.96
N ILE A 4 -1.61 -30.31 -2.15
CA ILE A 4 -1.96 -29.10 -1.40
C ILE A 4 -2.39 -29.51 0.01
N TYR A 5 -1.83 -28.83 1.02
CA TYR A 5 -2.09 -29.13 2.42
C TYR A 5 -3.05 -28.10 3.01
N LYS A 6 -3.97 -28.55 3.86
CA LYS A 6 -4.92 -27.69 4.58
C LYS A 6 -4.78 -27.93 6.08
N ASP A 7 -3.93 -27.13 6.72
CA ASP A 7 -3.69 -27.12 8.16
C ASP A 7 -3.19 -25.73 8.59
N LYS A 8 -2.84 -25.56 9.87
CA LYS A 8 -2.18 -24.38 10.40
C LYS A 8 -0.70 -24.43 10.03
N PHE A 9 -0.28 -23.45 9.22
CA PHE A 9 1.10 -23.30 8.76
C PHE A 9 1.63 -21.91 9.10
N THR A 10 2.94 -21.81 9.32
CA THR A 10 3.64 -20.52 9.33
C THR A 10 3.86 -20.05 7.90
N VAL A 11 4.12 -18.75 7.70
CA VAL A 11 4.31 -18.17 6.36
C VAL A 11 5.51 -18.75 5.59
N THR A 12 6.43 -19.38 6.32
CA THR A 12 7.66 -20.01 5.80
C THR A 12 7.50 -21.49 5.46
N ASP A 13 6.39 -22.12 5.86
CA ASP A 13 6.14 -23.52 5.62
C ASP A 13 5.63 -23.76 4.20
N THR A 14 5.93 -24.94 3.67
CA THR A 14 5.51 -25.37 2.35
C THR A 14 4.06 -25.85 2.40
N ILE A 15 3.17 -25.17 1.66
CA ILE A 15 1.72 -25.42 1.65
C ILE A 15 1.24 -26.15 0.39
N ALA A 16 2.04 -26.12 -0.68
CA ALA A 16 1.70 -26.82 -1.91
C ALA A 16 2.95 -27.26 -2.68
N LEU A 17 2.80 -28.35 -3.44
CA LEU A 17 3.79 -28.84 -4.39
C LEU A 17 3.23 -28.69 -5.81
N ILE A 18 3.91 -27.92 -6.65
CA ILE A 18 3.54 -27.73 -8.05
C ILE A 18 4.56 -28.48 -8.92
N LYS A 19 4.06 -29.26 -9.87
CA LYS A 19 4.90 -29.88 -10.91
C LYS A 19 4.84 -28.99 -12.15
N ASP A 20 6.00 -28.57 -12.64
CA ASP A 20 6.12 -27.78 -13.86
C ASP A 20 6.03 -28.67 -15.12
N GLN A 21 5.93 -28.05 -16.30
CA GLN A 21 5.87 -28.72 -17.60
C GLN A 21 7.11 -29.58 -17.89
N GLU A 22 8.27 -29.17 -17.37
CA GLU A 22 9.54 -29.93 -17.46
C GLU A 22 9.64 -31.07 -16.42
N GLY A 23 8.63 -31.21 -15.56
CA GLY A 23 8.54 -32.29 -14.58
C GLY A 23 9.19 -32.01 -13.22
N SER A 24 9.86 -30.88 -13.05
CA SER A 24 10.41 -30.39 -11.78
C SER A 24 9.32 -30.09 -10.75
N ILE A 25 9.58 -30.41 -9.48
CA ILE A 25 8.67 -30.14 -8.36
C ILE A 25 9.11 -28.86 -7.66
N HIS A 26 8.22 -27.89 -7.56
CA HIS A 26 8.41 -26.63 -6.88
C HIS A 26 7.60 -26.59 -5.59
N GLU A 27 8.29 -26.27 -4.49
CA GLU A 27 7.68 -26.02 -3.19
C GLU A 27 7.12 -24.59 -3.13
N ILE A 28 5.85 -24.46 -2.78
CA ILE A 28 5.16 -23.18 -2.66
C ILE A 28 4.91 -22.89 -1.19
N LYS A 29 5.33 -21.69 -0.79
CA LYS A 29 5.14 -21.10 0.55
C LYS A 29 4.16 -19.94 0.45
N MET A 30 3.61 -19.51 1.60
CA MET A 30 2.76 -18.31 1.63
C MET A 30 3.56 -17.01 1.42
N LEU A 31 4.83 -17.00 1.83
CA LEU A 31 5.71 -15.85 1.65
C LEU A 31 6.51 -15.95 0.34
N GLN A 32 6.46 -14.88 -0.45
CA GLN A 32 7.29 -14.67 -1.64
C GLN A 32 8.18 -13.44 -1.45
N LYS A 33 9.42 -13.52 -1.93
CA LYS A 33 10.34 -12.38 -1.97
C LYS A 33 10.36 -11.81 -3.38
N TRP A 34 10.39 -10.49 -3.49
CA TRP A 34 10.44 -9.79 -4.77
C TRP A 34 11.45 -8.65 -4.70
N PRO A 35 12.33 -8.47 -5.70
CA PRO A 35 13.25 -7.34 -5.74
C PRO A 35 12.48 -6.03 -5.95
N VAL A 36 12.62 -5.10 -5.00
CA VAL A 36 11.89 -3.80 -4.99
C VAL A 36 12.19 -2.88 -6.17
N ARG A 37 13.25 -3.16 -6.94
CA ARG A 37 13.63 -2.37 -8.13
C ARG A 37 13.05 -2.91 -9.43
N GLU A 38 12.48 -4.11 -9.42
CA GLU A 38 11.88 -4.72 -10.60
C GLU A 38 10.36 -4.65 -10.47
N PRO A 39 9.65 -4.02 -11.43
CA PRO A 39 8.20 -3.97 -11.38
C PRO A 39 7.62 -5.39 -11.47
N ARG A 40 6.55 -5.65 -10.72
CA ARG A 40 5.89 -6.97 -10.79
C ARG A 40 5.27 -7.19 -12.17
N PRO A 41 5.37 -8.40 -12.74
CA PRO A 41 4.82 -8.69 -14.05
C PRO A 41 3.29 -8.60 -14.03
N PHE A 42 2.72 -7.97 -15.06
CA PHE A 42 1.27 -7.88 -15.27
C PHE A 42 0.96 -8.18 -16.75
N LYS A 43 -0.27 -8.66 -17.02
CA LYS A 43 -0.67 -9.05 -18.39
C LYS A 43 -0.83 -7.86 -19.33
N LYS A 44 -1.55 -6.83 -18.89
CA LYS A 44 -1.82 -5.60 -19.67
C LYS A 44 -2.15 -4.44 -18.75
N LYS A 45 -1.68 -3.24 -19.10
CA LYS A 45 -2.10 -2.00 -18.46
C LYS A 45 -3.41 -1.52 -19.09
N LEU A 46 -4.46 -1.42 -18.27
CA LEU A 46 -5.75 -0.91 -18.70
C LEU A 46 -5.77 0.63 -18.59
N PRO A 47 -6.50 1.33 -19.48
CA PRO A 47 -6.75 2.76 -19.28
C PRO A 47 -7.55 2.96 -17.99
N PRO A 48 -7.20 3.94 -17.15
CA PRO A 48 -7.90 4.17 -15.89
C PRO A 48 -9.21 4.92 -16.19
N ILE A 49 -10.34 4.28 -15.91
CA ILE A 49 -11.69 4.79 -16.20
C ILE A 49 -12.47 5.05 -14.91
N GLU A 50 -12.25 4.22 -13.89
CA GLU A 50 -12.97 4.31 -12.62
C GLU A 50 -12.38 5.43 -11.74
N PRO A 51 -13.20 6.31 -11.15
CA PRO A 51 -12.72 7.32 -10.20
C PRO A 51 -12.33 6.69 -8.86
N LEU A 52 -11.24 7.18 -8.29
CA LEU A 52 -10.89 7.02 -6.89
C LEU A 52 -11.67 8.06 -6.10
N ILE A 53 -12.72 7.62 -5.41
CA ILE A 53 -13.58 8.48 -4.59
C ILE A 53 -12.80 8.80 -3.33
N THR A 54 -12.47 10.08 -3.11
CA THR A 54 -11.66 10.53 -1.96
C THR A 54 -12.50 11.03 -0.80
N GLY A 55 -13.79 11.30 -1.01
CA GLY A 55 -14.68 11.95 -0.06
C GLY A 55 -14.47 13.46 0.04
N GLN A 56 -13.50 14.02 -0.70
CA GLN A 56 -13.20 15.44 -0.71
C GLN A 56 -13.92 16.11 -1.88
N ARG A 57 -14.91 16.96 -1.58
CA ARG A 57 -15.76 17.60 -2.59
C ARG A 57 -14.99 18.25 -3.73
N VAL A 58 -13.92 18.99 -3.42
CA VAL A 58 -13.12 19.69 -4.43
C VAL A 58 -12.37 18.73 -5.35
N ILE A 59 -11.85 17.63 -4.81
CA ILE A 59 -11.13 16.61 -5.58
C ILE A 59 -12.13 15.82 -6.42
N ASP A 60 -13.16 15.28 -5.80
CA ASP A 60 -14.12 14.39 -6.48
C ASP A 60 -14.94 15.13 -7.55
N THR A 61 -15.14 16.46 -7.43
CA THR A 61 -15.93 17.25 -8.39
C THR A 61 -15.08 17.89 -9.48
N PHE A 62 -13.97 18.56 -9.12
CA PHE A 62 -13.22 19.40 -10.07
C PHE A 62 -11.89 18.79 -10.51
N PHE A 63 -11.27 17.96 -9.67
CA PHE A 63 -9.94 17.40 -9.90
C PHE A 63 -9.92 15.89 -9.62
N PRO A 64 -10.79 15.09 -10.28
CA PRO A 64 -10.96 13.68 -9.93
C PRO A 64 -9.69 12.88 -10.24
N ILE A 65 -9.35 11.99 -9.32
CA ILE A 65 -8.26 11.02 -9.48
C ILE A 65 -8.90 9.70 -9.93
N THR A 66 -8.32 9.02 -10.91
CA THR A 66 -8.78 7.69 -11.33
C THR A 66 -8.03 6.58 -10.61
N LYS A 67 -8.64 5.41 -10.39
CA LYS A 67 -7.96 4.22 -9.88
C LYS A 67 -6.84 3.81 -10.86
N GLY A 68 -5.61 3.70 -10.35
CA GLY A 68 -4.40 3.50 -11.16
C GLY A 68 -3.83 4.78 -11.80
N GLY A 69 -4.43 5.94 -11.51
CA GLY A 69 -3.92 7.26 -11.87
C GLY A 69 -2.79 7.72 -10.96
N THR A 70 -2.24 8.90 -11.24
CA THR A 70 -1.19 9.54 -10.44
C THR A 70 -1.58 10.98 -10.17
N ALA A 71 -1.47 11.40 -8.91
CA ALA A 71 -1.76 12.75 -8.48
C ALA A 71 -0.58 13.31 -7.67
N CYS A 72 -0.44 14.63 -7.67
CA CYS A 72 0.58 15.34 -6.90
C CYS A 72 -0.08 16.50 -6.17
N ILE A 73 0.31 16.72 -4.90
CA ILE A 73 -0.16 17.83 -4.07
C ILE A 73 1.04 18.75 -3.79
N PRO A 74 1.39 19.65 -4.71
CA PRO A 74 2.45 20.63 -4.49
C PRO A 74 1.95 21.75 -3.57
N GLY A 75 2.84 22.32 -2.76
CA GLY A 75 2.47 23.48 -1.95
C GLY A 75 3.54 23.90 -0.94
N PRO A 76 3.51 25.16 -0.48
CA PRO A 76 4.47 25.67 0.50
C PRO A 76 4.33 24.96 1.85
N PHE A 77 5.32 25.14 2.73
CA PHE A 77 5.21 24.65 4.10
C PHE A 77 3.96 25.22 4.80
N GLY A 78 3.24 24.40 5.56
CA GLY A 78 2.01 24.80 6.27
C GLY A 78 0.73 24.87 5.42
N SER A 79 0.76 24.54 4.13
CA SER A 79 -0.44 24.56 3.24
C SER A 79 -1.43 23.40 3.44
N GLY A 80 -1.25 22.55 4.46
CA GLY A 80 -2.17 21.45 4.74
C GLY A 80 -1.99 20.19 3.87
N LYS A 81 -0.84 20.02 3.21
CA LYS A 81 -0.55 18.83 2.37
C LYS A 81 -0.78 17.50 3.12
N THR A 82 -0.19 17.36 4.30
CA THR A 82 -0.34 16.17 5.16
C THR A 82 -1.80 15.93 5.54
N VAL A 83 -2.56 17.00 5.82
CA VAL A 83 -3.99 16.89 6.14
C VAL A 83 -4.77 16.31 4.97
N VAL A 84 -4.54 16.81 3.75
CA VAL A 84 -5.21 16.28 2.55
C VAL A 84 -4.83 14.81 2.32
N GLN A 85 -3.56 14.45 2.48
CA GLN A 85 -3.11 13.06 2.37
C GLN A 85 -3.79 12.15 3.42
N HIS A 86 -3.89 12.59 4.68
CA HIS A 86 -4.59 11.85 5.73
C HIS A 86 -6.08 11.66 5.41
N GLN A 87 -6.75 12.69 4.89
CA GLN A 87 -8.15 12.58 4.50
C GLN A 87 -8.35 11.60 3.35
N ILE A 88 -7.47 11.63 2.34
CA ILE A 88 -7.53 10.66 1.25
C ILE A 88 -7.29 9.24 1.78
N SER A 89 -6.31 9.01 2.65
CA SER A 89 -6.07 7.69 3.25
C SER A 89 -7.27 7.19 4.07
N LYS A 90 -7.92 8.05 4.85
CA LYS A 90 -9.07 7.67 5.68
C LYS A 90 -10.31 7.32 4.86
N TRP A 91 -10.60 8.10 3.83
CA TRP A 91 -11.91 8.07 3.15
C TRP A 91 -11.89 7.48 1.75
N CYS A 92 -10.72 7.25 1.15
CA CYS A 92 -10.70 6.74 -0.21
C CYS A 92 -11.33 5.35 -0.31
N ASN A 93 -12.00 5.08 -1.42
CA ASN A 93 -12.63 3.79 -1.71
C ASN A 93 -11.62 2.70 -2.17
N ALA A 94 -10.43 2.69 -1.57
CA ALA A 94 -9.40 1.68 -1.80
C ALA A 94 -9.43 0.61 -0.69
N GLU A 95 -9.21 -0.65 -1.07
CA GLU A 95 -9.21 -1.78 -0.13
C GLU A 95 -7.94 -1.83 0.71
N ILE A 96 -6.81 -1.38 0.18
CA ILE A 96 -5.50 -1.39 0.84
C ILE A 96 -4.85 -0.03 0.64
N ILE A 97 -4.29 0.51 1.72
CA ILE A 97 -3.57 1.79 1.73
C ILE A 97 -2.09 1.50 2.01
N LEU A 98 -1.21 1.88 1.09
CA LEU A 98 0.22 1.93 1.32
C LEU A 98 0.61 3.38 1.61
N PHE A 99 0.90 3.70 2.88
CA PHE A 99 1.28 5.04 3.30
C PHE A 99 2.79 5.11 3.52
N ILE A 100 3.47 5.94 2.73
CA ILE A 100 4.92 6.07 2.77
C ILE A 100 5.28 7.48 3.26
N GLY A 101 5.73 7.58 4.51
CA GLY A 101 6.25 8.83 5.06
C GLY A 101 7.75 8.93 4.81
N CYS A 102 8.17 9.69 3.80
CA CYS A 102 9.58 9.87 3.45
C CYS A 102 10.05 11.30 3.78
N GLY A 103 10.90 11.43 4.79
CA GLY A 103 11.48 12.72 5.19
C GLY A 103 10.53 13.70 5.85
N GLU A 104 9.32 13.24 6.18
CA GLU A 104 8.37 14.00 6.98
C GLU A 104 8.79 14.06 8.45
N ARG A 105 8.16 14.97 9.18
CA ARG A 105 8.37 15.12 10.62
C ARG A 105 7.88 13.87 11.36
N GLY A 106 8.68 13.38 12.31
CA GLY A 106 8.35 12.19 13.09
C GLY A 106 6.98 12.26 13.77
N ASN A 107 6.57 13.44 14.23
CA ASN A 107 5.26 13.62 14.87
C ASN A 107 4.09 13.31 13.94
N GLU A 108 4.19 13.64 12.64
CA GLU A 108 3.13 13.36 11.67
C GLU A 108 2.93 11.85 11.48
N MET A 109 4.01 11.07 11.57
CA MET A 109 3.96 9.60 11.50
C MET A 109 3.42 8.97 12.79
N THR A 110 3.74 9.57 13.94
CA THR A 110 3.19 9.14 15.23
C THR A 110 1.68 9.36 15.28
N ASP A 111 1.20 10.50 14.76
CA ASP A 111 -0.24 10.79 14.71
C ASP A 111 -1.00 9.73 13.90
N VAL A 112 -0.45 9.28 12.77
CA VAL A 112 -1.02 8.17 11.98
C VAL A 112 -1.09 6.88 12.80
N LEU A 113 -0.03 6.52 13.52
CA LEU A 113 0.03 5.30 14.33
C LEU A 113 -0.95 5.32 15.51
N LEU A 114 -1.24 6.50 16.07
CA LEU A 114 -2.17 6.65 17.19
C LEU A 114 -3.63 6.74 16.71
N GLU A 115 -3.91 7.47 15.64
CA GLU A 115 -5.29 7.68 15.17
C GLU A 115 -5.86 6.49 14.38
N PHE A 116 -5.06 5.82 13.55
CA PHE A 116 -5.57 4.81 12.61
C PHE A 116 -6.14 3.54 13.30
N PRO A 117 -5.63 3.11 14.47
CA PRO A 117 -6.26 2.03 15.24
C PRO A 117 -7.62 2.42 15.84
N GLU A 118 -7.84 3.69 16.16
CA GLU A 118 -9.10 4.17 16.76
C GLU A 118 -10.17 4.46 15.71
N LEU A 119 -9.76 4.76 14.48
CA LEU A 119 -10.65 5.03 13.36
C LEU A 119 -11.20 3.73 12.78
N ILE A 120 -12.52 3.58 12.86
CA ILE A 120 -13.24 2.48 12.22
C ILE A 120 -13.46 2.84 10.75
N ASP A 121 -12.99 1.97 9.86
CA ASP A 121 -13.25 2.08 8.44
C ASP A 121 -14.76 1.93 8.16
N PRO A 122 -15.41 2.92 7.52
CA PRO A 122 -16.85 2.84 7.22
C PRO A 122 -17.21 1.70 6.26
N TYR A 123 -16.25 1.20 5.47
CA TYR A 123 -16.52 0.13 4.49
C TYR A 123 -16.41 -1.28 5.10
N SER A 124 -15.36 -1.54 5.90
CA SER A 124 -15.14 -2.86 6.51
C SER A 124 -15.70 -3.00 7.93
N GLY A 125 -15.98 -1.89 8.62
CA GLY A 125 -16.39 -1.90 10.03
C GLY A 125 -15.26 -2.29 10.99
N LYS A 126 -14.02 -2.31 10.51
CA LYS A 126 -12.81 -2.69 11.27
C LYS A 126 -11.87 -1.51 11.44
N PRO A 127 -10.88 -1.58 12.35
CA PRO A 127 -9.87 -0.54 12.46
C PRO A 127 -9.18 -0.28 11.13
N LEU A 128 -8.97 1.00 10.79
CA LEU A 128 -8.33 1.43 9.55
C LEU A 128 -6.91 0.87 9.40
N MET A 129 -6.26 0.57 10.54
CA MET A 129 -4.96 -0.09 10.59
C MET A 129 -4.96 -1.49 9.91
N GLU A 130 -6.08 -2.25 9.92
CA GLU A 130 -6.11 -3.58 9.29
C GLU A 130 -5.94 -3.54 7.76
N ARG A 131 -6.20 -2.39 7.13
CA ARG A 131 -6.02 -2.18 5.70
C ARG A 131 -4.86 -1.27 5.32
N THR A 132 -4.07 -0.82 6.30
CA THR A 132 -3.01 0.16 6.08
C THR A 132 -1.64 -0.46 6.32
N ILE A 133 -0.75 -0.33 5.34
CA ILE A 133 0.67 -0.64 5.46
C ILE A 133 1.41 0.69 5.55
N LEU A 134 2.13 0.89 6.65
CA LEU A 134 2.88 2.13 6.92
C LEU A 134 4.37 1.89 6.74
N ILE A 135 5.00 2.66 5.84
CA ILE A 135 6.45 2.72 5.68
C ILE A 135 6.92 4.08 6.15
N ALA A 136 7.59 4.10 7.30
CA ALA A 136 8.09 5.32 7.91
C ALA A 136 9.61 5.43 7.72
N ASN A 137 10.02 6.46 6.99
CA ASN A 137 11.40 6.89 6.93
C ASN A 137 11.49 8.38 7.30
N THR A 138 11.52 8.64 8.62
CA THR A 138 11.55 10.00 9.16
C THR A 138 12.81 10.76 8.74
N SER A 139 12.75 12.09 8.82
CA SER A 139 13.90 12.97 8.53
C SER A 139 15.18 12.63 9.30
N ASN A 140 15.06 11.87 10.40
CA ASN A 140 16.14 11.56 11.32
C ASN A 140 16.83 10.22 11.00
N LEU A 141 16.35 9.49 9.99
CA LEU A 141 16.92 8.23 9.51
C LEU A 141 17.90 8.45 8.34
N PRO A 142 18.85 7.52 8.09
CA PRO A 142 19.90 7.68 7.08
C PRO A 142 19.36 7.93 5.66
N ASP A 143 20.01 8.82 4.90
CA ASP A 143 19.54 9.24 3.56
C ASP A 143 19.39 8.10 2.55
N ILE A 144 20.18 7.03 2.65
CA ILE A 144 20.09 5.84 1.78
C ILE A 144 18.73 5.14 1.93
N SER A 145 18.14 5.18 3.13
CA SER A 145 16.82 4.60 3.42
C SER A 145 15.69 5.35 2.71
N ARG A 146 15.88 6.63 2.33
CA ARG A 146 14.86 7.43 1.62
C ARG A 146 14.62 6.91 0.20
N ILE A 147 15.70 6.55 -0.47
CA ILE A 147 15.65 5.98 -1.82
C ILE A 147 15.03 4.58 -1.75
N ALA A 148 15.26 3.83 -0.67
CA ALA A 148 14.65 2.52 -0.46
C ALA A 148 13.14 2.61 -0.15
N SER A 149 12.71 3.55 0.70
CA SER A 149 11.29 3.70 1.06
C SER A 149 10.41 4.17 -0.09
N ALA A 150 10.96 4.94 -1.04
CA ALA A 150 10.22 5.45 -2.20
C ALA A 150 10.29 4.55 -3.44
N GLN A 151 11.04 3.44 -3.38
CA GLN A 151 11.08 2.48 -4.49
C GLN A 151 9.70 1.86 -4.69
N ARG A 152 9.32 1.67 -5.96
CA ARG A 152 8.00 1.17 -6.35
C ARG A 152 7.74 -0.20 -5.73
N GLU A 153 7.07 -0.21 -4.59
CA GLU A 153 6.45 -1.41 -4.04
C GLU A 153 5.10 -1.68 -4.72
N VAL A 154 5.05 -1.69 -6.05
CA VAL A 154 3.92 -2.22 -6.84
C VAL A 154 4.41 -2.70 -8.20
#